data_AF-A0A371GFB1-F1
#
_entry.id   AF-A0A371GFB1-F1
#
_cell.length_a   1.000
_cell.length_b   1.000
_cell.length_c   1.000
_cell.angle_alpha   90.00
_cell.angle_beta   90.00
_cell.angle_gamma   90.00
#
_symmetry.space_group_name_H-M   'P 1'
#
loop_
_entity.id
_entity.type
_entity.pdbx_description
1 polymer ?
#
loop_
_entity_poly.entity_id
_entity_poly.type
_entity_poly.pdbx_seq_one_letter_code
_entity_poly.pdbx_strand_id
1 'polypeptide(L)' 'AASGTKGGSSGSPVIDWQGRAVALNAGSKSSSASAFFLPLERVVRALRFLQKGSETHVDKWKAVSIPRGMLQ' A
#
# COMPACT_ATOMS: atom_id res chain seq x y z
N ALA A 1 3.15 -14.23 -12.02
CA ALA A 1 4.50 -13.62 -11.96
C ALA A 1 4.98 -13.66 -10.51
N ALA A 2 6.17 -14.22 -10.26
CA ALA A 2 6.85 -14.06 -8.97
C ALA A 2 7.63 -12.74 -9.03
N SER A 3 7.42 -11.83 -8.09
CA SER A 3 8.02 -10.50 -8.15
C SER A 3 9.54 -10.48 -7.90
N GLY A 4 10.23 -11.64 -7.85
CA GLY A 4 11.68 -11.70 -7.60
C GLY A 4 12.11 -10.89 -6.37
N THR A 5 11.20 -10.76 -5.40
CA THR A 5 11.31 -9.81 -4.30
C THR A 5 12.24 -10.37 -3.25
N LYS A 6 13.44 -9.79 -3.15
CA LYS A 6 14.29 -9.96 -1.96
C LYS A 6 13.65 -9.20 -0.78
N GLY A 7 14.04 -9.55 0.45
CA GLY A 7 13.63 -8.80 1.64
C GLY A 7 13.87 -7.30 1.45
N GLY A 8 12.87 -6.48 1.82
CA GLY A 8 12.93 -5.01 1.68
C GLY A 8 12.06 -4.41 0.58
N SER A 9 11.49 -5.22 -0.31
CA SER A 9 10.61 -4.74 -1.41
C SER A 9 9.15 -4.48 -0.99
N SER A 10 8.78 -4.73 0.26
CA SER A 10 7.42 -4.43 0.76
C SER A 10 7.15 -2.93 0.65
N GLY A 11 5.99 -2.55 0.11
CA GLY A 11 5.63 -1.15 -0.13
C GLY A 11 6.25 -0.52 -1.37
N SER A 12 7.09 -1.24 -2.13
CA SER A 12 7.59 -0.74 -3.41
C SER A 12 6.46 -0.61 -4.45
N PRO A 13 6.51 0.39 -5.35
CA PRO A 13 5.50 0.54 -6.39
C PRO A 13 5.63 -0.58 -7.43
N VAL A 14 4.49 -1.12 -7.83
CA VAL A 14 4.38 -1.96 -9.03
C VAL A 14 4.21 -1.03 -10.22
N ILE A 15 5.08 -1.16 -11.22
CA ILE A 15 5.17 -0.22 -12.33
C ILE A 15 4.68 -0.87 -13.63
N ASP A 16 3.86 -0.15 -14.41
CA ASP A 16 3.45 -0.58 -15.75
C ASP A 16 4.48 -0.21 -16.84
N TRP A 17 4.22 -0.61 -18.09
CA TRP A 17 5.15 -0.35 -19.19
C TRP A 17 5.32 1.15 -19.53
N GLN A 18 4.47 2.03 -19.01
CA GLN A 18 4.58 3.48 -19.19
C GLN A 18 5.33 4.14 -18.03
N GLY A 19 5.84 3.37 -17.06
CA GLY A 19 6.52 3.90 -15.90
C GLY A 19 5.58 4.41 -14.80
N ARG A 20 4.29 4.08 -14.85
CA ARG A 20 3.31 4.53 -13.85
C ARG A 20 3.17 3.50 -12.74
N ALA A 21 3.02 3.97 -11.50
CA ALA A 21 2.60 3.10 -10.40
C ALA A 21 1.16 2.63 -10.62
N VAL A 22 0.92 1.33 -10.46
CA VAL A 22 -0.40 0.69 -10.60
C VAL A 22 -0.83 -0.11 -9.37
N ALA A 23 0.09 -0.43 -8.46
CA ALA A 23 -0.17 -1.07 -7.18
C ALA A 23 1.00 -0.86 -6.21
N LEU A 24 0.87 -1.30 -4.96
CA LEU A 24 2.00 -1.48 -4.04
C LEU A 24 2.26 -2.97 -3.78
N ASN A 25 3.53 -3.37 -3.80
CA ASN A 25 3.92 -4.72 -3.42
C ASN A 25 3.62 -4.99 -1.94
N ALA A 26 2.90 -6.08 -1.66
CA ALA A 26 2.44 -6.46 -0.33
C ALA A 26 3.05 -7.79 0.15
N GLY A 27 3.90 -8.41 -0.67
CA GLY A 27 4.60 -9.65 -0.33
C GLY A 27 4.56 -10.68 -1.44
N SER A 28 5.26 -11.79 -1.22
CA SER A 28 5.37 -12.88 -2.18
C SER A 28 5.45 -14.23 -1.49
N LYS A 29 4.97 -15.28 -2.16
CA LYS A 29 5.13 -16.66 -1.70
C LYS A 29 6.14 -17.38 -2.60
N SER A 30 7.33 -17.62 -2.07
CA SER A 30 8.47 -18.21 -2.80
C SER A 30 8.16 -19.61 -3.35
N SER A 31 7.40 -20.41 -2.61
CA SER A 31 7.02 -21.77 -3.03
C SER A 31 5.98 -21.82 -4.16
N SER A 32 5.31 -20.70 -4.46
CA SER A 32 4.18 -20.67 -5.39
C SER A 32 4.35 -19.67 -6.53
N ALA A 33 5.54 -19.08 -6.69
CA ALA A 33 5.82 -18.04 -7.69
C ALA A 33 4.76 -16.92 -7.74
N SER A 34 4.17 -16.60 -6.57
CA SER A 34 3.02 -15.70 -6.44
C SER A 34 3.42 -14.42 -5.72
N ALA A 35 2.83 -13.30 -6.13
CA ALA A 35 3.00 -11.99 -5.51
C ALA A 35 1.63 -11.42 -5.13
N PHE A 36 1.58 -10.66 -4.05
CA PHE A 36 0.40 -9.99 -3.53
C PHE A 36 0.58 -8.48 -3.66
N PHE A 37 -0.49 -7.78 -4.03
CA PHE A 37 -0.45 -6.36 -4.31
C PHE A 37 -1.61 -5.65 -3.61
N LEU A 38 -1.37 -4.42 -3.15
CA LEU A 38 -2.42 -3.51 -2.71
C LEU A 38 -2.84 -2.60 -3.88
N PRO A 39 -4.15 -2.49 -4.18
CA PRO A 39 -4.64 -1.54 -5.17
C PRO A 39 -4.40 -0.10 -4.70
N LEU A 40 -3.97 0.78 -5.61
CA LEU A 40 -3.55 2.14 -5.27
C LEU A 40 -4.65 2.99 -4.66
N GLU A 41 -5.90 2.77 -5.06
CA GLU A 41 -7.06 3.51 -4.55
C GLU A 41 -7.19 3.32 -3.03
N ARG A 42 -6.94 2.10 -2.55
CA ARG A 42 -6.98 1.78 -1.11
C ARG A 42 -5.82 2.43 -0.36
N VAL A 43 -4.64 2.46 -0.97
CA VAL A 43 -3.43 3.10 -0.42
C VAL A 43 -3.62 4.61 -0.31
N VAL A 44 -4.02 5.27 -1.40
CA VAL A 44 -4.27 6.72 -1.45
C VAL A 44 -5.33 7.12 -0.43
N ARG A 45 -6.42 6.34 -0.32
CA ARG A 45 -7.46 6.58 0.68
C ARG A 45 -6.90 6.52 2.10
N ALA A 46 -6.16 5.46 2.44
CA ALA A 46 -5.56 5.31 3.77
C ALA A 46 -4.59 6.46 4.07
N LEU A 47 -3.74 6.82 3.11
CA LEU A 47 -2.80 7.93 3.23
C LEU A 47 -3.50 9.26 3.53
N ARG A 48 -4.61 9.56 2.84
CA ARG A 48 -5.40 10.78 3.11
C ARG A 48 -5.95 10.83 4.53
N PHE A 49 -6.40 9.72 5.10
CA PHE A 49 -6.85 9.69 6.49
C PHE A 49 -5.68 9.93 7.46
N LEU A 50 -4.53 9.29 7.22
CA LEU A 50 -3.33 9.47 8.04
C LEU A 50 -2.84 10.93 8.03
N GLN A 51 -2.77 11.54 6.85
CA GLN A 51 -2.37 12.94 6.69
C GLN A 51 -3.31 13.89 7.44
N LYS A 52 -4.63 13.73 7.28
CA LYS A 52 -5.62 14.53 8.04
C LYS A 52 -5.50 14.33 9.55
N GLY A 53 -5.28 13.09 10.00
CA GLY A 53 -5.05 12.81 11.41
C GLY A 53 -3.80 13.51 11.95
N SER A 54 -2.73 13.53 11.16
CA SER A 54 -1.46 14.21 11.50
C SER A 54 -1.61 15.73 11.61
N GLU A 55 -2.40 16.37 10.76
CA GLU A 55 -2.62 17.83 10.80
C GLU A 55 -3.31 18.27 12.09
N THR A 56 -4.07 17.39 12.74
CA THR A 56 -4.86 17.71 13.94
C THR A 56 -4.09 17.56 15.26
N HIS A 57 -2.88 16.99 15.26
CA HIS A 57 -2.14 16.67 16.48
C HIS A 57 -0.67 17.06 16.37
N VAL A 58 -0.28 18.16 17.03
CA VAL A 58 1.10 18.68 17.03
C VAL A 58 2.05 17.85 17.91
N ASP A 59 1.55 17.22 18.98
CA ASP A 59 2.42 16.59 19.99
C ASP A 59 2.21 15.09 20.22
N LYS A 60 1.16 14.46 19.67
CA LYS A 60 0.90 13.02 19.85
C LYS A 60 0.06 12.41 18.73
N TRP A 61 0.68 11.56 17.91
CA TRP A 61 -0.03 10.78 16.90
C TRP A 61 -1.02 9.82 17.56
N LYS A 62 -2.33 10.02 17.32
CA LYS A 62 -3.37 9.07 17.72
C LYS A 62 -3.67 8.11 16.57
N ALA A 63 -4.12 6.90 16.92
CA ALA A 63 -4.59 5.93 15.93
C ALA A 63 -5.71 6.54 15.08
N VAL A 64 -5.52 6.57 13.76
CA VAL A 64 -6.51 7.09 12.81
C VAL A 64 -7.48 5.98 12.45
N SER A 65 -8.78 6.21 12.67
CA SER A 65 -9.81 5.28 12.23
C SER A 65 -9.98 5.39 10.72
N ILE A 66 -9.60 4.33 10.00
CA ILE A 66 -9.81 4.21 8.56
C ILE A 66 -11.00 3.27 8.35
N PRO A 67 -12.21 3.78 8.04
CA PRO A 67 -13.37 2.93 7.87
C PRO A 67 -13.10 1.91 6.76
N ARG A 68 -13.55 0.66 6.91
CA ARG A 68 -13.53 -0.30 5.81
C ARG A 68 -14.56 0.17 4.78
N GLY A 69 -14.10 0.67 3.64
CA GLY A 69 -15.02 1.00 2.54
C GLY A 69 -15.67 -0.29 2.03
N MET A 70 -16.89 -0.19 1.49
CA MET A 70 -17.46 -1.31 0.75
C MET A 70 -16.55 -1.65 -0.45
N LEU A 71 -16.49 -2.93 -0.82
CA LEU A 71 -15.86 -3.36 -2.06
C LEU A 71 -16.72 -2.80 -3.20
N GLN A 72 -16.30 -1.67 -3.76
CA GLN A 72 -16.66 -1.27 -5.12
C GLN A 72 -15.40 -1.43 -5.95
#